data_AF-A0A961EM48-F1
#
_entry.id   AF-A0A961EM48-F1
#
_cell.length_a   1.000
_cell.length_b   1.000
_cell.length_c   1.000
_cell.angle_alpha   90.00
_cell.angle_beta   90.00
_cell.angle_gamma   90.00
#
_symmetry.space_group_name_H-M   'P 1'
#
loop_
_entity.id
_entity.type
_entity.pdbx_description
1 polymer ?
#
loop_
_entity_poly.entity_id
_entity_poly.type
_entity_poly.pdbx_seq_one_letter_code
_entity_poly.pdbx_strand_id
1 'polypeptide(L)' 'MPDGSQPEPVWEAFVLTHFWPGNDREATRAAAAAHFAGPIALAEEGMVVSLG' A
#
# COMPACT_ATOMS: atom_id res chain seq x y z
N MET A 1 -25.99 -8.14 22.71
CA MET A 1 -24.77 -7.36 22.39
C MET A 1 -24.33 -7.83 21.02
N PRO A 2 -24.36 -7.00 19.96
CA PRO A 2 -23.71 -7.38 18.70
C PRO A 2 -22.21 -7.58 18.99
N ASP A 3 -21.59 -8.60 18.41
CA ASP A 3 -20.27 -9.13 18.80
C ASP A 3 -19.08 -8.22 18.44
N GLY A 4 -19.30 -6.99 18.00
CA GLY A 4 -18.25 -5.98 17.81
C GLY A 4 -17.23 -6.29 16.71
N SER A 5 -17.28 -7.48 16.10
CA SER A 5 -16.41 -7.88 15.01
C SER A 5 -16.82 -7.15 13.74
N GLN A 6 -16.24 -5.97 13.50
CA GLN A 6 -16.21 -5.42 12.15
C GLN A 6 -15.35 -6.36 11.29
N PRO A 7 -15.78 -6.71 10.06
CA PRO A 7 -14.91 -7.45 9.16
C PRO A 7 -13.61 -6.68 8.96
N GLU A 8 -12.48 -7.39 8.95
CA GLU A 8 -11.18 -6.79 8.65
C GLU A 8 -11.28 -6.03 7.32
N PRO A 9 -10.86 -4.75 7.27
CA PRO A 9 -10.94 -3.98 6.05
C PRO A 9 -10.13 -4.67 4.94
N VAL A 10 -10.80 -4.96 3.83
CA VAL A 10 -10.17 -5.47 2.62
C VAL A 10 -9.54 -4.29 1.87
N TRP A 11 -8.25 -4.11 2.06
CA TRP A 11 -7.50 -3.06 1.37
C TRP A 11 -7.22 -3.48 -0.07
N GLU A 12 -7.70 -2.72 -1.06
CA GLU A 12 -7.48 -3.04 -2.48
C GLU A 12 -6.03 -2.82 -2.91
N ALA A 13 -5.38 -1.76 -2.44
CA ALA A 13 -3.97 -1.48 -2.74
C ALA A 13 -3.32 -0.55 -1.72
N PHE A 14 -2.02 -0.73 -1.49
CA PHE A 14 -1.16 0.19 -0.75
C PHE A 14 -0.22 0.92 -1.73
N VAL A 15 -0.39 2.23 -1.85
CA VAL A 15 0.41 3.08 -2.75
C VAL A 15 1.44 3.86 -1.93
N LEU A 16 2.73 3.59 -2.18
CA LEU A 16 3.86 4.29 -1.57
C LEU A 16 4.22 5.51 -2.41
N THR A 17 4.37 6.67 -1.78
CA THR A 17 4.71 7.95 -2.47
C THR A 17 5.69 8.78 -1.63
N HIS A 18 6.02 9.99 -2.10
CA HIS A 18 6.91 10.95 -1.44
C HIS A 18 8.32 10.38 -1.16
N PHE A 19 8.94 9.82 -2.20
CA PHE A 19 10.30 9.28 -2.10
C PHE A 19 11.35 10.39 -2.00
N TRP A 20 12.17 10.36 -0.96
CA TRP A 20 13.30 11.28 -0.82
C TRP A 20 14.39 11.02 -1.87
N PRO A 21 15.16 12.05 -2.28
CA PRO A 21 16.31 11.86 -3.16
C PRO A 21 17.29 10.83 -2.57
N GLY A 22 17.67 9.82 -3.37
CA GLY A 22 18.55 8.73 -2.93
C GLY A 22 17.86 7.59 -2.19
N ASN A 23 16.54 7.67 -1.96
CA ASN A 23 15.79 6.56 -1.39
C ASN A 23 15.60 5.45 -2.43
N ASP A 24 15.99 4.24 -2.06
CA ASP A 24 15.71 3.05 -2.87
C ASP A 24 14.22 2.69 -2.74
N ARG A 25 13.49 2.92 -3.84
CA ARG A 25 12.05 2.68 -3.91
C ARG A 25 11.72 1.20 -3.76
N GLU A 26 12.58 0.33 -4.26
CA GLU A 26 12.37 -1.11 -4.23
C GLU A 26 12.65 -1.69 -2.84
N ALA A 27 13.69 -1.20 -2.16
CA ALA A 27 13.93 -1.51 -0.76
C ALA A 27 12.75 -1.09 0.13
N THR A 28 12.16 0.08 -0.16
CA THR A 28 10.96 0.57 0.54
C THR A 28 9.75 -0.33 0.29
N ARG A 29 9.55 -0.78 -0.97
CA ARG A 29 8.50 -1.73 -1.35
C ARG A 29 8.66 -3.06 -0.62
N ALA A 30 9.88 -3.59 -0.56
CA ALA A 30 10.19 -4.85 0.11
C ALA A 30 9.92 -4.78 1.61
N ALA A 31 10.29 -3.68 2.26
CA ALA A 31 9.96 -3.44 3.67
C ALA A 31 8.45 -3.38 3.90
N ALA A 32 7.69 -2.72 3.02
CA ALA A 32 6.23 -2.69 3.10
C ALA A 32 5.59 -4.08 2.91
N ALA A 33 6.12 -4.89 1.98
CA ALA A 33 5.65 -6.24 1.72
C ALA A 33 5.85 -7.21 2.90
N ALA A 34 6.78 -6.92 3.81
CA ALA A 34 6.95 -7.70 5.04
C ALA A 34 5.77 -7.52 6.04
N HIS A 35 4.97 -6.47 5.87
CA HIS A 35 3.89 -6.09 6.80
C HIS A 35 2.51 -6.05 6.14
N PHE A 36 2.43 -5.82 4.83
CA PHE A 36 1.18 -5.73 4.08
C PHE A 36 1.10 -6.86 3.05
N ALA A 37 0.10 -7.72 3.20
CA ALA A 37 -0.10 -8.90 2.35
C ALA A 37 -0.84 -8.59 1.03
N GLY A 38 -1.38 -7.38 0.88
CA GLY A 38 -2.12 -6.95 -0.31
C GLY A 38 -1.22 -6.36 -1.42
N PRO A 39 -1.83 -5.88 -2.51
CA PRO A 39 -1.10 -5.26 -3.62
C PRO A 39 -0.35 -4.00 -3.20
N ILE A 40 0.93 -3.88 -3.55
CA ILE A 40 1.75 -2.69 -3.26
C ILE A 40 2.18 -2.06 -4.57
N ALA A 41 1.93 -0.76 -4.71
CA ALA A 41 2.36 0.05 -5.85
C ALA A 41 3.32 1.17 -5.39
N LEU A 42 4.29 1.48 -6.23
CA LEU A 42 5.18 2.64 -6.07
C LEU A 42 4.65 3.76 -6.96
N ALA A 43 4.30 4.90 -6.38
CA ALA A 43 3.74 6.01 -7.13
C ALA A 43 4.76 6.59 -8.13
N GLU A 44 4.27 6.82 -9.35
CA GLU A 44 4.99 7.53 -10.42
C GLU A 44 4.18 8.75 -10.87
N GLU A 45 4.86 9.74 -11.44
CA GLU A 45 4.19 10.93 -11.97
C GLU A 45 3.23 10.54 -13.10
N GLY A 46 1.97 10.96 -12.99
CA GLY A 46 0.92 10.60 -13.94
C GLY A 46 0.35 9.19 -13.77
N MET A 47 0.76 8.44 -12.73
CA MET A 47 0.14 7.14 -12.41
C MET A 47 -1.34 7.32 -12.07
N VAL A 48 -2.19 6.53 -12.72
CA VAL A 48 -3.63 6.44 -12.44
C VAL A 48 -3.92 5.06 -11.87
N VAL A 49 -4.57 5.01 -10.70
CA VAL A 49 -5.00 3.78 -10.05
C VAL A 49 -6.52 3.75 -10.04
N SER A 50 -7.11 2.70 -10.60
CA SER A 50 -8.54 2.43 -10.49
C SER A 50 -8.82 1.76 -9.15
N LEU A 51 -9.68 2.37 -8.35
CA LEU A 51 -10.25 1.79 -7.13
C LEU A 51 -11.66 1.32 -7.48
N GLY A 52 -12.07 0.16 -6.96
CA GLY A 52 -13.33 -0.50 -7.30
C GLY A 52 -14.58 0.28 -6.90
#